data_AF-A0A1G6VRQ5-F1
#
_entry.id   AF-A0A1G6VRQ5-F1
#
_cell.length_a   1.000
_cell.length_b   1.000
_cell.length_c   1.000
_cell.angle_alpha   90.00
_cell.angle_beta   90.00
_cell.angle_gamma   90.00
#
_symmetry.space_group_name_H-M   'P 1'
#
loop_
_entity.id
_entity.type
_entity.pdbx_description
1 polymer ?
#
loop_
_entity_poly.entity_id
_entity_poly.type
_entity_poly.pdbx_seq_one_letter_code
_entity_poly.pdbx_strand_id
1 'polypeptide(L)'
;MPERSNPRARRHDGPVVDLERIKAETVAYFRALDENAALRHHFRHVDEEGGLWYIEAVPDRGELIVIRQAELTSVGRLHRYSWEHLEDEHGGLTDQAVDPEEEPLEAIAAEEFQRVWNTGPSSPRPWASR
;
A
#
# COMPACT_ATOMS: atom_id res chain seq x y z
N MET A 1 36.21 23.10 -49.52
CA MET A 1 35.93 23.25 -48.08
C MET A 1 34.75 22.33 -47.74
N PRO A 2 34.95 21.22 -47.01
CA PRO A 2 33.87 20.35 -46.57
C PRO A 2 33.50 20.68 -45.11
N GLU A 3 32.23 20.96 -44.83
CA GLU A 3 31.74 20.97 -43.45
C GLU A 3 31.25 19.58 -43.07
N ARG A 4 31.61 19.21 -41.85
CA ARG A 4 31.66 17.86 -41.31
C ARG A 4 30.30 17.46 -40.75
N SER A 5 30.08 16.15 -40.77
CA SER A 5 29.07 15.39 -40.04
C SER A 5 28.64 16.01 -38.71
N ASN A 6 27.33 16.08 -38.48
CA ASN A 6 26.77 16.14 -37.13
C ASN A 6 26.09 14.79 -36.82
N PRO A 7 26.65 13.95 -35.94
CA PRO A 7 25.99 12.74 -35.45
C PRO A 7 25.38 13.06 -34.09
N ARG A 8 24.12 13.49 -34.04
CA ARG A 8 23.41 13.62 -32.76
C ARG A 8 21.89 13.54 -32.93
N ALA A 9 21.43 12.34 -33.28
CA ALA A 9 20.16 11.87 -32.77
C ALA A 9 20.45 11.12 -31.46
N ARG A 10 20.77 11.85 -30.38
CA ARG A 10 20.47 11.32 -29.04
C ARG A 10 18.95 11.32 -28.97
N ARG A 11 18.33 10.16 -29.13
CA ARG A 11 16.95 10.00 -28.70
C ARG A 11 16.94 10.38 -27.22
N HIS A 12 16.22 11.44 -26.90
CA HIS A 12 15.76 11.68 -25.55
C HIS A 12 14.81 10.52 -25.22
N ASP A 13 15.33 9.51 -24.53
CA ASP A 13 14.52 8.61 -23.71
C ASP A 13 13.87 9.51 -22.65
N GLY A 14 12.56 9.72 -22.79
CA GLY A 14 11.80 10.72 -22.06
C GLY A 14 11.40 10.32 -20.63
N PRO A 15 10.67 11.19 -19.91
CA PRO A 15 10.32 11.08 -18.48
C PRO A 15 9.51 9.84 -18.07
N VAL A 16 9.04 9.04 -19.03
CA VAL A 16 8.28 7.81 -18.79
C VAL A 16 9.16 6.66 -18.25
N VAL A 17 10.44 6.61 -18.65
CA VAL A 17 11.40 5.61 -18.14
C VAL A 17 11.71 5.84 -16.67
N ASP A 18 11.68 7.10 -16.23
CA ASP A 18 11.88 7.44 -14.82
C ASP A 18 10.70 6.99 -13.95
N LEU A 19 9.45 7.13 -14.42
CA LEU A 19 8.26 6.76 -13.65
C LEU A 19 8.14 5.24 -13.43
N GLU A 20 8.34 4.44 -14.48
CA GLU A 20 8.30 2.97 -14.35
C GLU A 20 9.44 2.46 -13.45
N ARG A 21 10.62 3.08 -13.56
CA ARG A 21 11.77 2.76 -12.70
C ARG A 21 11.50 3.11 -11.23
N ILE A 22 11.00 4.32 -10.97
CA ILE A 22 10.63 4.76 -9.62
C ILE A 22 9.59 3.80 -9.03
N LYS A 23 8.54 3.44 -9.79
CA LYS A 23 7.54 2.48 -9.33
C LYS A 23 8.16 1.11 -9.02
N ALA A 24 9.03 0.59 -9.87
CA ALA A 24 9.70 -0.69 -9.64
C ALA A 24 10.61 -0.65 -8.40
N GLU A 25 11.32 0.46 -8.18
CA GLU A 25 12.14 0.67 -6.97
C GLU A 25 11.27 0.72 -5.71
N THR A 26 10.11 1.40 -5.75
CA THR A 26 9.13 1.43 -4.64
C THR A 26 8.55 0.05 -4.35
N VAL A 27 8.14 -0.70 -5.37
CA VAL A 27 7.66 -2.09 -5.21
C VAL A 27 8.76 -2.97 -4.59
N ALA A 28 9.99 -2.86 -5.09
CA ALA A 28 11.11 -3.62 -4.55
C ALA A 28 11.39 -3.29 -3.08
N TYR A 29 11.27 -2.01 -2.69
CA TYR A 29 11.42 -1.57 -1.32
C TYR A 29 10.37 -2.19 -0.39
N PHE A 30 9.08 -2.01 -0.69
CA PHE A 30 8.01 -2.57 0.15
C PHE A 30 8.02 -4.11 0.18
N ARG A 31 8.38 -4.74 -0.94
CA ARG A 31 8.56 -6.18 -1.01
C ARG A 31 9.70 -6.64 -0.11
N ALA A 32 10.84 -5.95 -0.12
CA ALA A 32 11.97 -6.28 0.74
C ALA A 32 11.61 -6.11 2.23
N LEU A 33 10.85 -5.07 2.59
CA LEU A 33 10.33 -4.91 3.94
C LEU A 33 9.40 -6.06 4.33
N ASP A 34 8.42 -6.41 3.49
CA ASP A 34 7.49 -7.50 3.76
C ASP A 34 8.21 -8.85 3.90
N GLU A 35 9.13 -9.18 2.98
CA GLU A 35 9.82 -10.48 2.99
C GLU A 35 10.82 -10.62 4.15
N ASN A 36 11.44 -9.53 4.61
CA ASN A 36 12.47 -9.56 5.67
C ASN A 36 11.97 -9.16 7.07
N ALA A 37 10.67 -8.85 7.22
CA ALA A 37 10.10 -8.41 8.49
C ALA A 37 10.19 -9.49 9.59
N ALA A 38 11.04 -9.26 10.58
CA ALA A 38 11.12 -10.10 11.78
C ALA A 38 10.03 -9.78 12.82
N LEU A 39 9.50 -8.56 12.79
CA LEU A 39 8.45 -8.07 13.70
C LEU A 39 7.41 -7.29 12.89
N ARG A 40 6.13 -7.52 13.21
CA ARG A 40 4.99 -6.86 12.58
C ARG A 40 4.07 -6.28 13.65
N HIS A 41 3.71 -5.03 13.46
CA HIS A 41 2.75 -4.31 14.29
C HIS A 41 1.46 -4.16 13.51
N HIS A 42 0.33 -4.31 14.20
CA HIS A 42 -0.98 -4.24 13.57
C HIS A 42 -1.78 -3.17 14.29
N PHE A 43 -2.41 -2.30 13.52
CA PHE A 43 -3.23 -1.24 14.06
C PHE A 43 -4.56 -1.13 13.33
N ARG A 44 -5.53 -0.53 14.02
CA ARG A 44 -6.81 -0.11 13.48
C ARG A 44 -7.00 1.37 13.70
N HIS A 45 -7.55 2.05 12.71
CA HIS A 45 -8.03 3.42 12.81
C HIS A 45 -9.50 3.49 12.35
N VAL A 46 -10.27 4.37 12.97
CA VAL A 46 -11.63 4.70 12.54
C VAL A 46 -11.60 6.13 12.05
N ASP A 47 -11.93 6.35 10.77
CA ASP A 47 -12.01 7.69 10.22
C ASP A 47 -13.30 8.42 10.64
N GLU A 48 -13.37 9.72 10.34
CA GLU A 48 -14.50 10.57 10.70
C GLU A 48 -15.82 10.16 10.01
N GLU A 49 -15.74 9.47 8.88
CA GLU A 49 -16.89 8.97 8.10
C GLU A 49 -17.32 7.56 8.55
N GLY A 50 -16.64 6.98 9.54
CA GLY A 50 -16.89 5.65 10.09
C GLY A 50 -16.31 4.51 9.27
N GLY A 51 -15.43 4.79 8.31
CA GLY A 51 -14.58 3.80 7.66
C GLY A 51 -13.53 3.26 8.61
N LEU A 52 -13.13 2.00 8.39
CA LEU A 52 -12.14 1.31 9.20
C LEU A 52 -10.88 1.03 8.39
N TRP A 53 -9.75 1.47 8.91
CA TRP A 53 -8.45 1.25 8.33
C TRP A 53 -7.72 0.24 9.20
N TYR A 54 -7.26 -0.84 8.58
CA TYR A 54 -6.45 -1.87 9.21
C TYR A 54 -5.07 -1.82 8.57
N ILE A 55 -4.03 -1.66 9.36
CA ILE A 55 -2.66 -1.54 8.85
C ILE A 55 -1.75 -2.57 9.50
N GLU A 56 -0.83 -3.11 8.71
CA GLU A 56 0.30 -3.90 9.16
C GLU A 56 1.57 -3.10 8.84
N ALA A 57 2.32 -2.78 9.88
CA ALA A 57 3.52 -1.97 9.81
C ALA A 57 4.74 -2.71 10.36
N VAL A 58 5.92 -2.37 9.85
CA VAL A 58 7.19 -2.97 10.26
C VAL A 58 8.18 -1.87 10.62
N PRO A 59 9.05 -2.10 11.62
CA PRO A 59 10.08 -1.13 11.95
C PRO A 59 11.14 -1.10 10.84
N ASP A 60 11.38 0.08 10.26
CA ASP A 60 12.53 0.37 9.41
C ASP A 60 13.17 1.69 9.83
N ARG A 61 14.49 1.69 10.04
CA ARG A 61 15.29 2.89 10.37
C ARG A 61 14.77 3.77 11.53
N GLY A 62 14.01 3.19 12.45
CA GLY A 62 13.45 3.90 13.61
C GLY A 62 12.01 4.41 13.41
N GLU A 63 11.42 4.12 12.25
CA GLU A 63 10.05 4.47 11.90
C GLU A 63 9.21 3.19 11.71
N LEU A 64 7.89 3.26 11.84
CA LEU A 64 6.99 2.17 11.50
C LEU A 64 6.44 2.37 10.08
N ILE A 65 6.90 1.55 9.14
CA ILE A 65 6.50 1.64 7.74
C ILE A 65 5.34 0.68 7.48
N VAL A 66 4.24 1.19 6.92
CA VAL A 66 3.09 0.36 6.55
C VAL A 66 3.43 -0.47 5.31
N ILE A 67 3.28 -1.78 5.42
CA ILE A 67 3.55 -2.73 4.33
C ILE A 67 2.27 -3.36 3.78
N ARG A 68 1.17 -3.33 4.55
CA ARG A 68 -0.16 -3.73 4.11
C ARG A 68 -1.21 -2.83 4.74
N GLN A 69 -2.19 -2.44 3.94
CA GLN A 69 -3.31 -1.61 4.37
C GLN A 69 -4.62 -2.19 3.83
N ALA A 70 -5.62 -2.31 4.68
CA ALA A 70 -6.96 -2.72 4.31
C ALA A 70 -7.95 -1.67 4.77
N GLU A 71 -8.68 -1.08 3.83
CA GLU A 71 -9.65 -0.04 4.09
C GLU A 71 -11.05 -0.60 3.87
N LEU A 72 -11.83 -0.67 4.95
CA LEU A 72 -13.24 -1.02 4.93
C LEU A 72 -14.05 0.27 4.98
N THR A 73 -14.55 0.68 3.82
CA THR A 73 -15.43 1.84 3.67
C THR A 73 -16.73 1.65 4.45
N SER A 74 -17.40 2.75 4.78
CA SER A 74 -18.71 2.75 5.47
C SER A 74 -19.80 1.99 4.72
N VAL A 75 -19.68 1.83 3.39
CA VAL A 75 -20.56 1.03 2.53
C VAL A 75 -20.18 -0.46 2.46
N GLY A 76 -19.17 -0.89 3.23
CA GLY A 76 -18.74 -2.29 3.33
C GLY A 76 -17.85 -2.78 2.19
N ARG A 77 -17.29 -1.87 1.37
CA ARG A 77 -16.25 -2.24 0.39
C ARG A 77 -14.89 -2.28 1.04
N LEU A 78 -14.14 -3.34 0.73
CA LEU A 78 -12.81 -3.59 1.27
C LEU A 78 -11.75 -3.40 0.18
N HIS A 79 -10.96 -2.34 0.31
CA HIS A 79 -9.78 -2.08 -0.51
C HIS A 79 -8.54 -2.63 0.20
N ARG A 80 -7.58 -3.14 -0.58
CA ARG A 80 -6.36 -3.75 -0.04
C ARG A 80 -5.17 -3.25 -0.81
N TYR A 81 -4.18 -2.81 -0.08
CA TYR A 81 -2.94 -2.32 -0.65
C TYR A 81 -1.75 -3.05 -0.02
N SER A 82 -0.81 -3.44 -0.88
CA SER A 82 0.46 -4.09 -0.53
C SER A 82 1.47 -3.78 -1.64
N TRP A 83 2.70 -4.30 -1.53
CA TRP A 83 3.68 -4.18 -2.63
C TRP A 83 3.17 -4.74 -3.97
N GLU A 84 2.21 -5.68 -3.96
CA GLU A 84 1.58 -6.22 -5.18
C GLU A 84 0.55 -5.27 -5.80
N HIS A 85 -0.04 -4.38 -4.98
CA HIS A 85 -1.06 -3.42 -5.39
C HIS A 85 -0.92 -2.15 -4.54
N LEU A 86 -0.04 -1.24 -4.97
CA LEU A 86 0.30 -0.05 -4.18
C LEU A 86 -0.81 1.01 -4.17
N GLU A 87 -1.53 1.17 -5.28
CA GLU A 87 -2.54 2.22 -5.43
C GLU A 87 -3.56 1.85 -6.52
N ASP A 88 -4.78 2.39 -6.39
CA ASP A 88 -5.82 2.36 -7.42
C ASP A 88 -6.64 3.66 -7.39
N GLU A 89 -7.80 3.67 -8.05
CA GLU A 89 -8.69 4.83 -8.13
C GLU A 89 -9.33 5.23 -6.79
N HIS A 90 -9.27 4.36 -5.78
CA HIS A 90 -9.86 4.56 -4.46
C HIS A 90 -8.85 4.98 -3.39
N GLY A 91 -7.56 4.81 -3.63
CA GLY A 91 -6.52 5.16 -2.67
C GLY A 91 -5.22 4.39 -2.91
N GLY A 92 -4.44 4.23 -1.85
CA GLY A 92 -3.18 3.51 -1.90
C GLY A 92 -2.62 3.16 -0.54
N LEU A 93 -1.58 2.33 -0.57
CA LEU A 93 -0.70 2.07 0.56
C LEU A 93 -0.05 3.39 0.96
N THR A 94 -0.23 3.78 2.21
CA THR A 94 0.43 4.99 2.71
C THR A 94 1.95 4.89 2.56
N ASP A 95 2.55 5.94 2.04
CA ASP A 95 4.00 6.13 1.97
C ASP A 95 4.55 6.82 3.23
N GLN A 96 3.67 7.26 4.12
CA GLN A 96 4.01 7.86 5.40
C GLN A 96 4.22 6.80 6.47
N ALA A 97 5.26 6.99 7.30
CA ALA A 97 5.44 6.22 8.51
C ALA A 97 4.31 6.50 9.49
N VAL A 98 3.89 5.47 10.23
CA VAL A 98 2.89 5.61 11.29
C VAL A 98 3.56 5.85 12.64
N ASP A 99 2.95 6.72 13.43
CA ASP A 99 3.36 7.01 14.80
C ASP A 99 2.18 6.79 15.75
N PRO A 100 2.12 5.65 16.46
CA PRO A 100 1.02 5.36 17.37
C PRO A 100 1.00 6.28 18.62
N GLU A 101 2.03 7.09 18.87
CA GLU A 101 2.02 8.09 19.94
C GLU A 101 1.33 9.39 19.52
N GLU A 102 1.43 9.76 18.24
CA GLU A 102 0.86 11.00 17.67
C GLU A 102 -0.48 10.75 16.96
N GLU A 103 -0.70 9.55 16.44
CA GLU A 103 -1.89 9.18 15.69
C GLU A 103 -2.89 8.36 16.54
N PRO A 104 -4.21 8.53 16.32
CA PRO A 104 -5.24 7.75 17.00
C PRO A 104 -5.35 6.32 16.43
N LEU A 105 -4.27 5.57 16.56
CA LEU A 105 -4.12 4.18 16.13
C LEU A 105 -4.34 3.24 17.32
N GLU A 106 -5.28 2.31 17.19
CA GLU A 106 -5.49 1.26 18.18
C GLU A 106 -4.69 0.03 17.80
N ALA A 107 -3.80 -0.43 18.69
CA ALA A 107 -3.07 -1.67 18.48
C ALA A 107 -4.03 -2.87 18.51
N ILE A 108 -3.97 -3.71 17.48
CA ILE A 108 -4.81 -4.92 17.35
C ILE A 108 -3.95 -6.18 17.28
N ALA A 109 -4.60 -7.33 17.47
CA ALA A 109 -3.96 -8.62 17.26
C ALA A 109 -3.76 -8.91 15.77
N ALA A 110 -2.68 -9.64 15.44
CA ALA A 110 -2.41 -10.07 14.07
C ALA A 110 -3.60 -10.85 13.47
N GLU A 111 -4.25 -11.68 14.29
CA GLU A 111 -5.41 -12.46 13.88
C GLU A 111 -6.59 -11.61 13.45
N GLU A 112 -6.80 -10.43 14.05
CA GLU A 112 -7.86 -9.51 13.66
C GLU A 112 -7.58 -8.94 12.28
N PHE A 113 -6.36 -8.44 12.05
CA PHE A 113 -5.92 -7.97 10.74
C PHE A 113 -6.07 -9.06 9.68
N GLN A 114 -5.57 -10.28 9.96
CA GLN A 114 -5.63 -11.40 9.03
C GLN A 114 -7.07 -11.81 8.67
N ARG A 115 -8.03 -11.66 9.59
CA ARG A 115 -9.45 -11.92 9.26
C ARG A 115 -9.95 -10.93 8.22
N VAL A 116 -9.72 -9.64 8.43
CA VAL A 116 -10.15 -8.60 7.49
C VAL A 116 -9.44 -8.79 6.15
N TRP A 117 -8.11 -8.96 6.19
CA TRP A 117 -7.28 -9.17 5.01
C TRP A 117 -7.78 -10.35 4.15
N ASN A 118 -8.08 -11.49 4.77
CA ASN A 118 -8.51 -12.70 4.06
C ASN A 118 -10.03 -12.77 3.81
N THR A 119 -10.81 -11.76 4.22
CA THR A 119 -12.26 -11.73 3.94
C THR A 119 -12.47 -11.50 2.44
N GLY A 120 -12.62 -12.57 1.66
CA GLY A 120 -12.99 -12.47 0.24
C GLY A 120 -14.21 -11.56 0.05
N PRO A 121 -14.42 -11.00 -1.16
CA PRO A 121 -15.57 -10.11 -1.40
C PRO A 121 -16.81 -10.80 -0.85
N SER A 122 -17.44 -10.18 0.15
CA SER A 122 -18.66 -10.68 0.78
C SER A 122 -19.71 -10.84 -0.32
N SER A 123 -19.72 -12.01 -0.97
CA SER A 123 -20.84 -12.41 -1.82
C SER A 123 -22.03 -12.47 -0.87
N PRO A 124 -23.08 -11.66 -1.07
CA PRO A 124 -24.31 -11.86 -0.33
C PRO A 124 -24.76 -13.28 -0.62
N ARG A 125 -24.80 -14.15 0.40
CA ARG A 125 -25.30 -15.51 0.26
C ARG A 125 -26.76 -15.41 -0.23
N PRO A 126 -27.11 -15.90 -1.43
CA PRO A 126 -28.49 -15.83 -1.90
C PRO A 126 -29.28 -17.01 -1.32
N TRP A 127 -29.61 -16.96 -0.03
CA TRP A 127 -30.69 -17.78 0.54
C TRP A 127 -31.05 -17.27 1.95
N ALA A 128 -31.89 -16.26 2.03
CA ALA A 128 -32.67 -16.01 3.23
C ALA A 128 -34.03 -15.46 2.81
N SER A 129 -34.84 -16.31 2.19
CA SER A 129 -36.28 -16.12 2.10
C SER A 129 -36.90 -17.48 2.37
N ARG A 130 -37.60 -17.58 3.50
CA ARG A 130 -38.51 -18.66 3.82
C ARG A 130 -39.91 -18.08 3.88
#